data_AF-A0A932YR78-F1
#
_entry.id   AF-A0A932YR78-F1
#
_cell.length_a   1.000
_cell.length_b   1.000
_cell.length_c   1.000
_cell.angle_alpha   90.00
_cell.angle_beta   90.00
_cell.angle_gamma   90.00
#
_symmetry.space_group_name_H-M   'P 1'
#
loop_
_entity.id
_entity.type
_entity.pdbx_description
1 polymer ?
#
loop_
_entity_poly.entity_id
_entity_poly.type
_entity_poly.pdbx_seq_one_letter_code
_entity_poly.pdbx_strand_id
1 'polypeptide(L)'
;MSKQLVSIKEASQWASNLLSRDITPSNISYLIQYGKIKKYLDQGFPQIDLDDLRRYYDSFRGRREVKWKEKLGNDINWSLSFDHLREKDTTKHVHRLHPYKGKYIPQLVEYFLGSHTDEFKRHAYFKKGDIVLDPFVGSGTTLVQANEFGMHTIGIDISRFNCLISEVKLIDYDLTSLAKEIINIKDKINSFENDKSILGFEEELSNKLYDFNNVNFPSPAFKYRVNRQEINEEEYGSEKEKKFLQMFENLVKKYDIHLAQNKKTTFLDKWYTANTRLEIDYIF
;
A
#
# COMPACT_ATOMS: atom_id res chain seq x y z
N MET A 1 33.28 -17.07 -6.91
CA MET A 1 33.35 -15.78 -7.63
C MET A 1 33.45 -14.67 -6.58
N SER A 2 34.34 -13.69 -6.75
CA SER A 2 34.44 -12.57 -5.80
C SER A 2 33.17 -11.72 -5.89
N LYS A 3 32.68 -11.23 -4.74
CA LYS A 3 31.49 -10.37 -4.72
C LYS A 3 31.86 -9.00 -5.28
N GLN A 4 31.12 -8.53 -6.27
CA GLN A 4 31.27 -7.17 -6.79
C GLN A 4 30.40 -6.23 -5.95
N LEU A 5 31.00 -5.66 -4.90
CA LEU A 5 30.32 -4.75 -3.99
C LEU A 5 30.41 -3.31 -4.49
N VAL A 6 29.28 -2.62 -4.53
CA VAL A 6 29.18 -1.22 -4.95
C VAL A 6 28.28 -0.42 -4.02
N SER A 7 28.42 0.90 -4.00
CA SER A 7 27.52 1.78 -3.23
C SER A 7 26.08 1.73 -3.75
N ILE A 8 25.13 2.19 -2.93
CA ILE A 8 23.71 2.30 -3.33
C ILE A 8 23.54 3.16 -4.59
N LYS A 9 24.31 4.24 -4.73
CA LYS A 9 24.26 5.15 -5.89
C LYS A 9 24.78 4.48 -7.17
N GLU A 10 25.86 3.73 -7.06
CA GLU A 10 26.41 2.98 -8.21
C GLU A 10 25.48 1.83 -8.59
N ALA A 11 24.91 1.13 -7.61
CA ALA A 11 23.90 0.09 -7.82
C ALA A 11 22.65 0.64 -8.54
N SER A 12 22.20 1.84 -8.18
CA SER A 12 21.05 2.47 -8.84
C SER A 12 21.38 2.86 -10.28
N GLN A 13 22.55 3.46 -10.54
CA GLN A 13 22.99 3.77 -11.90
C GLN A 13 23.14 2.51 -12.77
N TRP A 14 23.75 1.46 -12.21
CA TRP A 14 23.89 0.18 -12.88
C TRP A 14 22.53 -0.43 -13.23
N ALA A 15 21.59 -0.43 -12.29
CA ALA A 15 20.23 -0.95 -12.53
C ALA A 15 19.46 -0.11 -13.55
N SER A 16 19.61 1.22 -13.54
CA SER A 16 19.00 2.11 -14.53
C SER A 16 19.49 1.81 -15.94
N ASN A 17 20.81 1.65 -16.10
CA ASN A 17 21.42 1.28 -17.37
C ASN A 17 20.97 -0.10 -17.82
N LEU A 18 20.96 -1.09 -16.91
CA LEU A 18 20.52 -2.45 -17.20
C LEU A 18 19.09 -2.44 -17.75
N LEU A 19 18.16 -1.74 -17.08
CA LEU A 19 16.72 -1.78 -17.36
C LEU A 19 16.23 -0.72 -18.34
N SER A 20 17.10 0.22 -18.75
CA SER A 20 16.74 1.37 -19.58
C SER A 20 15.58 2.20 -18.99
N ARG A 21 15.55 2.34 -17.66
CA ARG A 21 14.55 3.14 -16.92
C ARG A 21 15.18 3.74 -15.68
N ASP A 22 14.61 4.82 -15.15
CA ASP A 22 15.14 5.44 -13.94
C ASP A 22 14.91 4.57 -12.69
N ILE A 23 16.00 4.08 -12.11
CA ILE A 23 16.08 3.42 -10.82
C ILE A 23 16.85 4.35 -9.87
N THR A 24 16.17 4.83 -8.85
CA THR A 24 16.73 5.77 -7.88
C THR A 24 17.45 5.03 -6.74
N PRO A 25 18.36 5.70 -5.99
CA PRO A 25 18.91 5.16 -4.76
C PRO A 25 17.84 4.69 -3.76
N SER A 26 16.69 5.37 -3.70
CA SER A 26 15.56 4.98 -2.87
C SER A 26 14.95 3.64 -3.28
N ASN A 27 14.95 3.32 -4.58
CA ASN A 27 14.51 2.00 -5.05
C ASN A 27 15.45 0.90 -4.56
N ILE A 28 16.76 1.12 -4.61
CA ILE A 28 17.74 0.16 -4.08
C ILE A 28 17.60 0.00 -2.56
N SER A 29 17.47 1.12 -1.83
CA SER A 29 17.21 1.09 -0.38
C SER A 29 15.93 0.34 -0.02
N TYR A 30 14.88 0.48 -0.82
CA TYR A 30 13.64 -0.30 -0.68
C TYR A 30 13.91 -1.79 -0.82
N LEU A 31 14.65 -2.23 -1.85
CA LEU A 31 14.99 -3.65 -2.02
C LEU A 31 15.75 -4.21 -0.82
N ILE A 32 16.64 -3.42 -0.22
CA ILE A 32 17.34 -3.79 1.01
C ILE A 32 16.36 -3.92 2.18
N GLN A 33 15.53 -2.89 2.43
CA GLN A 33 14.60 -2.83 3.56
C GLN A 33 13.61 -3.99 3.58
N TYR A 34 13.20 -4.47 2.41
CA TYR A 34 12.30 -5.60 2.24
C TYR A 34 13.02 -6.94 2.05
N GLY A 35 14.34 -6.98 2.26
CA GLY A 35 15.17 -8.18 2.19
C GLY A 35 15.20 -8.83 0.81
N LYS A 36 14.93 -8.07 -0.26
CA LYS A 36 14.98 -8.57 -1.65
C LYS A 36 16.41 -8.70 -2.16
N ILE A 37 17.32 -7.88 -1.63
CA ILE A 37 18.77 -7.96 -1.85
C ILE A 37 19.50 -7.78 -0.52
N LYS A 38 20.71 -8.31 -0.41
CA LYS A 38 21.52 -8.23 0.81
C LYS A 38 22.32 -6.93 0.89
N LYS A 39 22.30 -6.29 2.07
CA LYS A 39 23.20 -5.18 2.42
C LYS A 39 24.49 -5.72 3.03
N TYR A 40 25.61 -5.20 2.55
CA TYR A 40 26.93 -5.35 3.15
C TYR A 40 27.37 -4.02 3.74
N LEU A 41 28.29 -4.07 4.71
CA LEU A 41 28.92 -2.88 5.28
C LEU A 41 30.41 -2.96 4.97
N ASP A 42 30.93 -1.92 4.35
CA ASP A 42 32.35 -1.73 4.12
C ASP A 42 32.74 -0.37 4.70
N GLN A 43 33.61 -0.36 5.70
CA GLN A 43 33.99 0.84 6.47
C GLN A 43 32.79 1.68 6.97
N GLY A 44 31.67 1.02 7.31
CA GLY A 44 30.44 1.67 7.77
C GLY A 44 29.50 2.15 6.66
N PHE A 45 29.91 2.11 5.39
CA PHE A 45 29.07 2.49 4.26
C PHE A 45 28.29 1.29 3.70
N PRO A 46 27.00 1.46 3.36
CA PRO A 46 26.20 0.39 2.80
C PRO A 46 26.63 0.06 1.36
N GLN A 47 26.98 -1.20 1.14
CA GLN A 47 27.34 -1.75 -0.17
C GLN A 47 26.40 -2.89 -0.59
N ILE A 48 26.31 -3.10 -1.91
CA ILE A 48 25.40 -4.03 -2.57
C ILE A 48 26.20 -4.93 -3.50
N ASP A 49 25.92 -6.23 -3.43
CA ASP A 49 26.44 -7.22 -4.37
C ASP A 49 25.68 -7.12 -5.70
N LEU A 50 26.36 -6.71 -6.76
CA LEU A 50 25.76 -6.55 -8.08
C LEU A 50 25.18 -7.85 -8.64
N ASP A 51 25.73 -9.02 -8.29
CA ASP A 51 25.17 -10.29 -8.74
C ASP A 51 23.84 -10.59 -8.03
N ASP A 52 23.69 -10.18 -6.76
CA ASP A 52 22.42 -10.32 -6.03
C ASP A 52 21.34 -9.39 -6.61
N LEU A 53 21.72 -8.15 -6.93
CA LEU A 53 20.84 -7.20 -7.59
C LEU A 53 20.45 -7.64 -9.00
N ARG A 54 21.38 -8.22 -9.76
CA ARG A 54 21.12 -8.81 -11.07
C ARG A 54 20.13 -9.95 -10.98
N ARG A 55 20.36 -10.93 -10.10
CA ARG A 55 19.44 -12.05 -9.86
C ARG A 55 18.03 -11.58 -9.53
N TYR A 56 17.90 -10.54 -8.70
CA TYR A 56 16.61 -9.92 -8.42
C TYR A 56 15.93 -9.45 -9.70
N TYR A 57 16.56 -8.59 -10.51
CA TYR A 57 15.91 -8.06 -11.72
C TYR A 57 15.69 -9.11 -12.82
N ASP A 58 16.61 -10.05 -13.00
CA ASP A 58 16.49 -11.14 -13.98
C ASP A 58 15.39 -12.16 -13.61
N SER A 59 15.00 -12.21 -12.33
CA SER A 59 13.84 -13.00 -11.92
C SER A 59 12.51 -12.44 -12.45
N PHE A 60 12.46 -11.15 -12.79
CA PHE A 60 11.25 -10.45 -13.25
C PHE A 60 11.25 -10.10 -14.75
N ARG A 61 12.43 -9.96 -15.39
CA ARG A 61 12.57 -9.59 -16.80
C ARG A 61 11.95 -10.63 -17.73
N GLY A 62 11.00 -10.22 -18.58
CA GLY A 62 10.35 -11.05 -19.63
C GLY A 62 9.43 -12.17 -19.11
N ARG A 63 9.67 -12.68 -17.90
CA ARG A 63 8.88 -13.76 -17.32
C ARG A 63 7.45 -13.37 -17.01
N ARG A 64 7.14 -12.10 -16.70
CA ARG A 64 5.74 -11.72 -16.42
C ARG A 64 4.86 -11.90 -17.66
N GLU A 65 5.28 -11.36 -18.80
CA GLU A 65 4.55 -11.53 -20.06
C GLU A 65 4.41 -13.01 -20.44
N VAL A 66 5.54 -13.74 -20.47
CA VAL A 66 5.55 -15.16 -20.81
C VAL A 66 4.68 -15.99 -19.85
N LYS A 67 4.85 -15.81 -18.54
CA LYS A 67 4.09 -16.54 -17.51
C LYS A 67 2.59 -16.24 -17.57
N TRP A 68 2.20 -15.00 -17.84
CA TRP A 68 0.79 -14.64 -17.96
C TRP A 68 0.19 -15.16 -19.27
N LYS A 69 0.92 -15.09 -20.39
CA LYS A 69 0.51 -15.71 -21.66
C LYS A 69 0.37 -17.23 -21.55
N GLU A 70 1.28 -17.90 -20.84
CA GLU A 70 1.18 -19.34 -20.54
C GLU A 70 -0.05 -19.67 -19.68
N LYS A 71 -0.40 -18.80 -18.73
CA LYS A 71 -1.50 -19.05 -17.78
C LYS A 71 -2.88 -18.71 -18.34
N LEU A 72 -3.00 -17.64 -19.12
CA LEU A 72 -4.29 -17.08 -19.55
C LEU A 72 -4.52 -17.18 -21.06
N GLY A 73 -3.48 -17.47 -21.86
CA GLY A 73 -3.59 -17.59 -23.31
C GLY A 73 -2.83 -16.50 -24.09
N ASN A 74 -2.74 -16.70 -25.42
CA ASN A 74 -2.06 -15.79 -26.34
C ASN A 74 -2.93 -14.59 -26.78
N ASP A 75 -4.18 -14.53 -26.34
CA ASP A 75 -5.15 -13.46 -26.59
C ASP A 75 -4.95 -12.23 -25.68
N ILE A 76 -4.03 -12.32 -24.71
CA ILE A 76 -3.67 -11.18 -23.85
C ILE A 76 -2.95 -10.11 -24.68
N ASN A 77 -3.58 -8.94 -24.78
CA ASN A 77 -2.91 -7.76 -25.28
C ASN A 77 -1.97 -7.17 -24.21
N TRP A 78 -0.69 -7.54 -24.25
CA TRP A 78 0.30 -7.06 -23.30
C TRP A 78 0.56 -5.55 -23.40
N SER A 79 0.25 -4.90 -24.52
CA SER A 79 0.40 -3.44 -24.66
C SER A 79 -0.49 -2.66 -23.68
N LEU A 80 -1.63 -3.23 -23.28
CA LEU A 80 -2.56 -2.68 -22.29
C LEU A 80 -2.32 -3.22 -20.87
N SER A 81 -1.19 -3.87 -20.63
CA SER A 81 -0.80 -4.33 -19.28
C SER A 81 -0.36 -3.18 -18.37
N PHE A 82 0.12 -2.08 -18.97
CA PHE A 82 0.75 -0.95 -18.28
C PHE A 82 1.85 -1.38 -17.30
N ASP A 83 2.54 -2.50 -17.58
CA ASP A 83 3.53 -3.11 -16.70
C ASP A 83 4.74 -2.21 -16.39
N HIS A 84 4.93 -1.18 -17.20
CA HIS A 84 5.97 -0.16 -17.04
C HIS A 84 5.62 0.89 -15.98
N LEU A 85 4.34 1.05 -15.61
CA LEU A 85 3.89 2.02 -14.61
C LEU A 85 4.16 1.52 -13.18
N ARG A 86 4.52 2.44 -12.29
CA ARG A 86 4.67 2.15 -10.85
C ARG A 86 3.33 2.34 -10.16
N GLU A 87 3.18 1.79 -8.96
CA GLU A 87 1.94 1.96 -8.16
C GLU A 87 1.57 3.43 -7.94
N LYS A 88 2.56 4.31 -7.70
CA LYS A 88 2.30 5.75 -7.57
C LYS A 88 1.74 6.38 -8.85
N ASP A 89 2.10 5.84 -10.01
CA ASP A 89 1.61 6.31 -11.30
C ASP A 89 0.17 5.77 -11.49
N THR A 90 -0.10 4.51 -11.12
CA THR A 90 -1.43 3.88 -11.23
C THR A 90 -2.43 4.23 -10.11
N THR A 91 -2.06 5.13 -9.20
CA THR A 91 -2.91 5.61 -8.09
C THR A 91 -2.96 7.14 -8.00
N LYS A 92 -2.88 7.84 -9.15
CA LYS A 92 -2.91 9.31 -9.24
C LYS A 92 -4.13 9.96 -8.56
N HIS A 93 -4.00 11.21 -8.15
CA HIS A 93 -5.07 12.05 -7.60
C HIS A 93 -5.83 11.37 -6.43
N VAL A 94 -7.16 11.29 -6.55
CA VAL A 94 -8.09 10.76 -5.55
C VAL A 94 -8.20 9.23 -5.57
N HIS A 95 -7.52 8.54 -6.49
CA HIS A 95 -7.60 7.09 -6.64
C HIS A 95 -7.01 6.32 -5.45
N ARG A 96 -6.28 7.00 -4.56
CA ARG A 96 -5.69 6.45 -3.33
C ARG A 96 -6.48 6.77 -2.05
N LEU A 97 -7.58 7.53 -2.14
CA LEU A 97 -8.41 7.87 -0.98
C LEU A 97 -8.98 6.63 -0.28
N HIS A 98 -9.28 5.55 -1.01
CA HIS A 98 -9.73 4.29 -0.44
C HIS A 98 -9.18 3.08 -1.20
N PRO A 99 -8.63 2.06 -0.52
CA PRO A 99 -8.21 0.80 -1.15
C PRO A 99 -9.44 -0.02 -1.57
N TYR A 100 -9.58 -0.30 -2.87
CA TYR A 100 -10.69 -1.09 -3.41
C TYR A 100 -10.20 -2.32 -4.15
N LYS A 101 -10.68 -3.51 -3.74
CA LYS A 101 -10.34 -4.78 -4.41
C LYS A 101 -11.07 -4.84 -5.75
N GLY A 102 -10.36 -5.16 -6.83
CA GLY A 102 -10.94 -5.20 -8.18
C GLY A 102 -11.02 -3.84 -8.90
N LYS A 103 -10.27 -2.83 -8.43
CA LYS A 103 -10.13 -1.54 -9.13
C LYS A 103 -9.20 -1.67 -10.34
N TYR A 104 -9.64 -1.21 -11.52
CA TYR A 104 -8.70 -0.98 -12.64
C TYR A 104 -7.90 0.31 -12.45
N ILE A 105 -6.75 0.39 -13.11
CA ILE A 105 -5.88 1.58 -13.05
C ILE A 105 -6.50 2.72 -13.88
N PRO A 106 -6.27 4.00 -13.51
CA PRO A 106 -6.84 5.13 -14.22
C PRO A 106 -6.39 5.20 -15.68
N GLN A 107 -5.14 4.82 -15.98
CA GLN A 107 -4.58 4.87 -17.33
C GLN A 107 -5.31 3.97 -18.33
N LEU A 108 -5.88 2.86 -17.87
CA LEU A 108 -6.70 2.00 -18.72
C LEU A 108 -7.98 2.72 -19.14
N VAL A 109 -8.61 3.48 -18.24
CA VAL A 109 -9.78 4.29 -18.58
C VAL A 109 -9.39 5.45 -19.48
N GLU A 110 -8.30 6.14 -19.16
CA GLU A 110 -7.79 7.25 -19.96
C GLU A 110 -7.51 6.83 -21.42
N TYR A 111 -6.97 5.62 -21.59
CA TYR A 111 -6.77 5.04 -22.91
C TYR A 111 -8.06 4.97 -23.73
N PHE A 112 -9.17 4.54 -23.12
CA PHE A 112 -10.45 4.39 -23.81
C PHE A 112 -11.23 5.70 -23.97
N LEU A 113 -11.23 6.56 -22.95
CA LEU A 113 -11.96 7.84 -22.98
C LEU A 113 -11.22 8.92 -23.76
N GLY A 114 -9.89 8.88 -23.78
CA GLY A 114 -9.05 9.86 -24.45
C GLY A 114 -9.11 9.79 -25.98
N SER A 115 -8.50 10.79 -26.62
CA SER A 115 -8.41 10.88 -28.08
C SER A 115 -7.28 10.05 -28.68
N HIS A 116 -6.46 9.36 -27.87
CA HIS A 116 -5.36 8.51 -28.34
C HIS A 116 -5.87 7.41 -29.29
N THR A 117 -5.12 7.15 -30.35
CA THR A 117 -5.41 6.07 -31.30
C THR A 117 -4.16 5.28 -31.62
N ASP A 118 -4.32 3.97 -31.84
CA ASP A 118 -3.26 3.05 -32.25
C ASP A 118 -3.86 1.87 -33.03
N GLU A 119 -3.08 0.80 -33.20
CA GLU A 119 -3.52 -0.41 -33.91
C GLU A 119 -4.74 -1.11 -33.28
N PHE A 120 -4.94 -0.94 -31.97
CA PHE A 120 -6.04 -1.52 -31.19
C PHE A 120 -7.22 -0.57 -31.04
N LYS A 121 -6.98 0.71 -30.75
CA LYS A 121 -8.00 1.76 -30.66
C LYS A 121 -7.91 2.66 -31.89
N ARG A 122 -8.66 2.33 -32.94
CA ARG A 122 -8.59 3.05 -34.23
C ARG A 122 -9.34 4.38 -34.28
N HIS A 123 -10.21 4.65 -33.30
CA HIS A 123 -11.02 5.86 -33.25
C HIS A 123 -11.08 6.45 -31.84
N ALA A 124 -11.32 7.76 -31.76
CA ALA A 124 -11.80 8.39 -30.54
C ALA A 124 -13.31 8.17 -30.42
N TYR A 125 -13.76 7.60 -29.31
CA TYR A 125 -15.17 7.24 -29.10
C TYR A 125 -15.93 8.27 -28.28
N PHE A 126 -15.21 9.17 -27.60
CA PHE A 126 -15.77 10.15 -26.68
C PHE A 126 -15.16 11.53 -26.94
N LYS A 127 -15.92 12.57 -26.57
CA LYS A 127 -15.51 13.97 -26.55
C LYS A 127 -15.99 14.66 -25.29
N LYS A 128 -15.42 15.83 -25.00
CA LYS A 128 -15.86 16.69 -23.90
C LYS A 128 -17.37 16.95 -23.99
N GLY A 129 -18.06 16.85 -22.85
CA GLY A 129 -19.52 17.01 -22.74
C GLY A 129 -20.34 15.76 -23.06
N ASP A 130 -19.72 14.65 -23.50
CA ASP A 130 -20.44 13.37 -23.60
C ASP A 130 -20.83 12.84 -22.21
N ILE A 131 -21.78 11.91 -22.15
CA ILE A 131 -22.24 11.25 -20.92
C ILE A 131 -21.68 9.82 -20.90
N VAL A 132 -20.94 9.48 -19.83
CA VAL A 132 -20.40 8.15 -19.58
C VAL A 132 -21.21 7.45 -18.50
N LEU A 133 -21.77 6.28 -18.83
CA LEU A 133 -22.45 5.41 -17.88
C LEU A 133 -21.52 4.25 -17.47
N ASP A 134 -21.27 4.11 -16.17
CA ASP A 134 -20.64 2.92 -15.58
C ASP A 134 -21.68 2.19 -14.70
N PRO A 135 -22.26 1.07 -15.17
CA PRO A 135 -23.29 0.34 -14.42
C PRO A 135 -22.73 -0.47 -13.24
N PHE A 136 -21.40 -0.51 -13.05
CA PHE A 136 -20.72 -1.22 -11.96
C PHE A 136 -19.59 -0.35 -11.39
N VAL A 137 -19.95 0.85 -10.91
CA VAL A 137 -18.99 1.93 -10.67
C VAL A 137 -17.89 1.58 -9.63
N GLY A 138 -18.19 0.72 -8.67
CA GLY A 138 -17.23 0.34 -7.62
C GLY A 138 -16.67 1.58 -6.92
N SER A 139 -15.35 1.75 -6.96
CA SER A 139 -14.69 2.92 -6.35
C SER A 139 -14.64 4.17 -7.24
N GLY A 140 -15.29 4.19 -8.41
CA GLY A 140 -15.48 5.41 -9.20
C GLY A 140 -14.39 5.74 -10.21
N THR A 141 -13.51 4.78 -10.57
CA THR A 141 -12.38 5.07 -11.45
C THR A 141 -12.83 5.62 -12.81
N THR A 142 -13.83 5.01 -13.46
CA THR A 142 -14.39 5.54 -14.73
C THR A 142 -14.88 6.96 -14.60
N LEU A 143 -15.69 7.23 -13.56
CA LEU A 143 -16.31 8.54 -13.39
C LEU A 143 -15.28 9.64 -13.16
N VAL A 144 -14.26 9.37 -12.31
CA VAL A 144 -13.19 10.34 -12.03
C VAL A 144 -12.42 10.67 -13.31
N GLN A 145 -12.07 9.66 -14.12
CA GLN A 145 -11.33 9.91 -15.36
C GLN A 145 -12.18 10.60 -16.43
N ALA A 146 -13.46 10.24 -16.56
CA ALA A 146 -14.38 10.93 -17.45
C ALA A 146 -14.54 12.42 -17.05
N ASN A 147 -14.63 12.70 -15.74
CA ASN A 147 -14.67 14.08 -15.22
C ASN A 147 -13.38 14.85 -15.55
N GLU A 148 -12.19 14.23 -15.40
CA GLU A 148 -10.91 14.84 -15.83
C GLU A 148 -10.90 15.24 -17.32
N PHE A 149 -11.59 14.48 -18.20
CA PHE A 149 -11.77 14.83 -19.61
C PHE A 149 -12.93 15.80 -19.89
N GLY A 150 -13.61 16.30 -18.85
CA GLY A 150 -14.75 17.21 -18.97
C GLY A 150 -16.01 16.54 -19.53
N MET A 151 -16.20 15.26 -19.24
CA MET A 151 -17.42 14.50 -19.58
C MET A 151 -18.36 14.43 -18.36
N HIS A 152 -19.65 14.26 -18.63
CA HIS A 152 -20.65 13.97 -17.61
C HIS A 152 -20.66 12.48 -17.28
N THR A 153 -21.05 12.12 -16.06
CA THR A 153 -20.93 10.74 -15.59
C THR A 153 -22.16 10.28 -14.81
N ILE A 154 -22.51 9.01 -14.99
CA ILE A 154 -23.56 8.32 -14.23
C ILE A 154 -22.96 7.00 -13.76
N GLY A 155 -22.96 6.77 -12.45
CA GLY A 155 -22.48 5.51 -11.86
C GLY A 155 -23.60 4.77 -11.15
N ILE A 156 -23.64 3.45 -11.32
CA ILE A 156 -24.57 2.56 -10.60
C ILE A 156 -23.75 1.51 -9.86
N ASP A 157 -24.06 1.30 -8.59
CA ASP A 157 -23.55 0.17 -7.80
C ASP A 157 -24.62 -0.24 -6.78
N ILE A 158 -24.66 -1.52 -6.45
CA ILE A 158 -25.58 -2.06 -5.43
C ILE A 158 -25.14 -1.69 -4.01
N SER A 159 -23.83 -1.49 -3.81
CA SER A 159 -23.23 -1.13 -2.54
C SER A 159 -23.31 0.37 -2.33
N ARG A 160 -24.11 0.78 -1.33
CA ARG A 160 -24.15 2.18 -0.88
C ARG A 160 -22.76 2.72 -0.50
N PHE A 161 -21.89 1.87 0.05
CA PHE A 161 -20.52 2.25 0.40
C PHE A 161 -19.66 2.55 -0.83
N ASN A 162 -19.82 1.78 -1.91
CA ASN A 162 -19.11 2.02 -3.17
C ASN A 162 -19.57 3.33 -3.83
N CYS A 163 -20.88 3.58 -3.82
CA CYS A 163 -21.45 4.85 -4.26
C CYS A 163 -20.86 6.02 -3.46
N LEU A 164 -20.79 5.92 -2.13
CA LEU A 164 -20.18 6.93 -1.27
C LEU A 164 -18.71 7.17 -1.59
N ILE A 165 -17.91 6.12 -1.82
CA ILE A 165 -16.50 6.28 -2.21
C ILE A 165 -16.39 7.06 -3.53
N SER A 166 -17.23 6.73 -4.51
CA SER A 166 -17.23 7.37 -5.82
C SER A 166 -17.67 8.83 -5.72
N GLU A 167 -18.71 9.10 -4.94
CA GLU A 167 -19.23 10.44 -4.64
C GLU A 167 -18.18 11.30 -3.95
N VAL A 168 -17.53 10.80 -2.88
CA VAL A 168 -16.48 11.52 -2.16
C VAL A 168 -15.31 11.93 -3.06
N LYS A 169 -15.02 11.15 -4.11
CA LYS A 169 -13.96 11.45 -5.07
C LYS A 169 -14.34 12.51 -6.11
N LEU A 170 -15.63 12.78 -6.29
CA LEU A 170 -16.17 13.62 -7.36
C LEU A 170 -16.82 14.91 -6.85
N ILE A 171 -17.20 14.96 -5.57
CA ILE A 171 -17.77 16.16 -4.95
C ILE A 171 -16.76 17.30 -4.93
N ASP A 172 -17.26 18.50 -5.19
CA ASP A 172 -16.54 19.75 -4.93
C ASP A 172 -16.60 20.08 -3.44
N TYR A 173 -15.43 20.28 -2.82
CA TYR A 173 -15.31 20.61 -1.41
C TYR A 173 -14.96 22.08 -1.22
N ASP A 174 -15.61 22.74 -0.26
CA ASP A 174 -15.05 23.97 0.32
C ASP A 174 -13.81 23.60 1.15
N LEU A 175 -12.64 23.84 0.55
CA LEU A 175 -11.35 23.54 1.17
C LEU A 175 -11.14 24.32 2.48
N THR A 176 -11.77 25.47 2.66
CA THR A 176 -11.69 26.25 3.89
C THR A 176 -12.46 25.56 5.00
N SER A 177 -13.70 25.15 4.73
CA SER A 177 -14.51 24.39 5.69
C SER A 177 -13.86 23.05 6.02
N LEU A 178 -13.34 22.34 5.02
CA LEU A 178 -12.65 21.07 5.22
C LEU A 178 -11.41 21.22 6.11
N ALA A 179 -10.58 22.24 5.86
CA ALA A 179 -9.41 22.52 6.69
C ALA A 179 -9.78 22.83 8.15
N LYS A 180 -10.86 23.60 8.37
CA LYS A 180 -11.38 23.89 9.71
C LYS A 180 -11.83 22.61 10.43
N GLU A 181 -12.56 21.73 9.74
CA GLU A 181 -13.03 20.49 10.35
C GLU A 181 -11.87 19.55 10.70
N ILE A 182 -10.84 19.46 9.85
CA ILE A 182 -9.63 18.68 10.14
C ILE A 182 -8.93 19.21 11.40
N ILE A 183 -8.82 20.54 11.55
CA ILE A 183 -8.23 21.16 12.75
C ILE A 183 -9.09 20.84 13.99
N ASN A 184 -10.41 21.00 13.89
CA ASN A 184 -11.35 20.68 14.97
C ASN A 184 -11.21 19.22 15.43
N ILE A 185 -11.19 18.27 14.50
CA ILE A 185 -11.00 16.84 14.81
C ILE A 185 -9.64 16.62 15.48
N LYS A 186 -8.57 17.24 14.97
CA LYS A 186 -7.22 17.13 15.55
C LYS A 186 -7.17 17.67 16.98
N ASP A 187 -7.79 18.81 17.23
CA ASP A 187 -7.82 19.45 18.55
C ASP A 187 -8.64 18.62 19.54
N LYS A 188 -9.78 18.07 19.11
CA LYS A 188 -10.54 17.09 19.89
C LYS A 188 -9.68 15.89 20.27
N ILE A 189 -9.02 15.25 19.30
CA ILE A 189 -8.13 14.10 19.55
C ILE A 189 -7.06 14.45 20.59
N ASN A 190 -6.42 15.61 20.47
CA ASN A 190 -5.38 16.02 21.43
C ASN A 190 -5.92 16.38 22.81
N SER A 191 -7.17 16.84 22.89
CA SER A 191 -7.86 17.16 24.14
C SER A 191 -8.46 15.94 24.84
N PHE A 192 -8.58 14.81 24.14
CA PHE A 192 -9.10 13.59 24.72
C PHE A 192 -8.15 13.17 25.84
N GLU A 193 -8.66 13.15 27.08
CA GLU A 193 -7.88 12.74 28.24
C GLU A 193 -7.55 11.25 28.09
N ASN A 194 -6.37 10.98 27.55
CA ASN A 194 -5.84 9.64 27.55
C ASN A 194 -5.67 9.21 29.01
N ASP A 195 -6.34 8.12 29.37
CA ASP A 195 -6.09 7.43 30.64
C ASP A 195 -4.57 7.26 30.78
N LYS A 196 -3.99 7.82 31.85
CA LYS A 196 -2.54 7.74 32.10
C LYS A 196 -2.05 6.29 32.09
N SER A 197 -2.93 5.35 32.41
CA SER A 197 -2.65 3.91 32.32
C SER A 197 -2.44 3.44 30.88
N ILE A 198 -3.19 3.98 29.92
CA ILE A 198 -3.07 3.64 28.49
C ILE A 198 -1.77 4.18 27.91
N LEU A 199 -1.41 5.43 28.21
CA LEU A 199 -0.14 6.00 27.76
C LEU A 199 1.07 5.18 28.26
N GLY A 200 1.07 4.82 29.55
CA GLY A 200 2.13 3.98 30.12
C GLY A 200 2.16 2.57 29.52
N PHE A 201 0.98 1.98 29.26
CA PHE A 201 0.86 0.71 28.57
C PHE A 201 1.45 0.74 27.16
N GLU A 202 1.11 1.75 26.36
CA GLU A 202 1.57 1.88 24.97
C GLU A 202 3.08 2.11 24.87
N GLU A 203 3.63 2.94 25.76
CA GLU A 203 5.07 3.20 25.81
C GLU A 203 5.84 1.92 26.15
N GLU A 204 5.44 1.21 27.22
CA GLU A 204 6.12 -0.01 27.63
C GLU A 204 5.92 -1.16 26.62
N LEU A 205 4.72 -1.30 26.05
CA LEU A 205 4.45 -2.28 25.00
C LEU A 205 5.32 -2.03 23.77
N SER A 206 5.42 -0.78 23.32
CA SER A 206 6.24 -0.40 22.17
C SER A 206 7.73 -0.71 22.40
N ASN A 207 8.26 -0.39 23.58
CA ASN A 207 9.64 -0.70 23.95
C ASN A 207 9.89 -2.22 23.98
N LYS A 208 8.99 -3.00 24.60
CA LYS A 208 9.11 -4.48 24.62
C LYS A 208 9.00 -5.09 23.23
N LEU A 209 8.10 -4.59 22.38
CA LEU A 209 7.98 -5.01 20.97
C LEU A 209 9.26 -4.72 20.20
N TYR A 210 9.84 -3.52 20.39
CA TYR A 210 11.09 -3.13 19.75
C TYR A 210 12.23 -4.09 20.11
N ASP A 211 12.45 -4.32 21.40
CA ASP A 211 13.50 -5.24 21.88
C ASP A 211 13.27 -6.67 21.37
N PHE A 212 12.04 -7.16 21.46
CA PHE A 212 11.68 -8.49 20.98
C PHE A 212 11.90 -8.64 19.48
N ASN A 213 11.50 -7.64 18.69
CA ASN A 213 11.63 -7.68 17.24
C ASN A 213 13.08 -7.54 16.77
N ASN A 214 13.91 -6.75 17.45
CA ASN A 214 15.34 -6.65 17.10
C ASN A 214 16.08 -7.98 17.26
N VAL A 215 15.67 -8.80 18.23
CA VAL A 215 16.26 -10.12 18.46
C VAL A 215 15.67 -11.18 17.52
N ASN A 216 14.34 -11.23 17.40
CA ASN A 216 13.66 -12.33 16.70
C ASN A 216 13.40 -12.05 15.21
N PHE A 217 13.25 -10.79 14.82
CA PHE A 217 12.93 -10.35 13.46
C PHE A 217 13.89 -9.27 12.95
N PRO A 218 15.23 -9.47 13.03
CA PRO A 218 16.20 -8.45 12.65
C PRO A 218 16.05 -8.08 11.17
N SER A 219 15.61 -6.86 10.91
CA SER A 219 15.45 -6.35 9.55
C SER A 219 16.78 -5.77 9.03
N PRO A 220 17.23 -6.10 7.80
CA PRO A 220 16.51 -6.87 6.79
C PRO A 220 16.87 -8.37 6.76
N ALA A 221 17.77 -8.84 7.63
CA ALA A 221 18.31 -10.20 7.60
C ALA A 221 17.24 -11.29 7.68
N PHE A 222 16.25 -11.14 8.58
CA PHE A 222 15.12 -12.04 8.69
C PHE A 222 14.33 -12.14 7.37
N LYS A 223 13.91 -11.00 6.82
CA LYS A 223 13.17 -10.93 5.55
C LYS A 223 13.94 -11.55 4.39
N TYR A 224 15.27 -11.36 4.36
CA TYR A 224 16.14 -11.96 3.35
C TYR A 224 16.10 -13.49 3.39
N ARG A 225 16.19 -14.08 4.60
CA ARG A 225 16.13 -15.53 4.80
C ARG A 225 14.76 -16.11 4.43
N VAL A 226 13.67 -15.42 4.80
CA VAL A 226 12.30 -15.78 4.40
C VAL A 226 12.15 -15.80 2.88
N ASN A 227 12.60 -14.76 2.17
CA ASN A 227 12.52 -14.70 0.70
C ASN A 227 13.27 -15.85 0.00
N ARG A 228 14.26 -16.46 0.66
CA ARG A 228 15.03 -17.62 0.18
C ARG A 228 14.50 -18.96 0.68
N GLN A 229 13.36 -18.96 1.36
CA GLN A 229 12.75 -20.15 1.97
C GLN A 229 13.66 -20.84 3.01
N GLU A 230 14.62 -20.11 3.59
CA GLU A 230 15.49 -20.59 4.68
C GLU A 230 14.78 -20.55 6.04
N ILE A 231 13.67 -19.81 6.13
CA ILE A 231 12.77 -19.75 7.29
C ILE A 231 11.35 -19.90 6.75
N ASN A 232 10.57 -20.79 7.37
CA ASN A 232 9.12 -20.79 7.21
C ASN A 232 8.54 -19.66 8.08
N GLU A 233 8.07 -18.58 7.44
CA GLU A 233 7.59 -17.38 8.12
C GLU A 233 6.36 -17.65 9.00
N GLU A 234 5.45 -18.50 8.55
CA GLU A 234 4.20 -18.80 9.26
C GLU A 234 4.47 -19.56 10.56
N GLU A 235 5.31 -20.59 10.49
CA GLU A 235 5.70 -21.39 11.66
C GLU A 235 6.51 -20.57 12.67
N TYR A 236 7.53 -19.86 12.17
CA TYR A 236 8.38 -19.02 13.01
C TYR A 236 7.58 -17.89 13.66
N GLY A 237 6.72 -17.21 12.90
CA GLY A 237 5.84 -16.14 13.38
C GLY A 237 4.92 -16.64 14.49
N SER A 238 4.25 -17.78 14.26
CA SER A 238 3.36 -18.40 15.25
C SER A 238 4.06 -18.77 16.56
N GLU A 239 5.31 -19.25 16.49
CA GLU A 239 6.12 -19.55 17.68
C GLU A 239 6.45 -18.28 18.48
N LYS A 240 6.86 -17.20 17.79
CA LYS A 240 7.24 -15.95 18.45
C LYS A 240 6.03 -15.17 18.97
N GLU A 241 4.91 -15.21 18.27
CA GLU A 241 3.65 -14.64 18.72
C GLU A 241 3.25 -15.21 20.08
N LYS A 242 3.25 -16.54 20.24
CA LYS A 242 2.93 -17.20 21.53
C LYS A 242 3.84 -16.74 22.66
N LYS A 243 5.13 -16.51 22.37
CA LYS A 243 6.10 -16.02 23.37
C LYS A 243 5.81 -14.57 23.76
N PHE A 244 5.50 -13.71 22.79
CA PHE A 244 5.21 -12.31 23.05
C PHE A 244 3.83 -12.10 23.70
N LEU A 245 2.86 -12.96 23.39
CA LEU A 245 1.51 -12.92 23.94
C LEU A 245 1.53 -12.91 25.47
N GLN A 246 2.38 -13.73 26.10
CA GLN A 246 2.52 -13.74 27.56
C GLN A 246 2.98 -12.39 28.12
N MET A 247 3.89 -11.70 27.42
CA MET A 247 4.37 -10.38 27.81
C MET A 247 3.26 -9.33 27.64
N PHE A 248 2.52 -9.40 26.54
CA PHE A 248 1.37 -8.55 26.29
C PHE A 248 0.28 -8.71 27.36
N GLU A 249 -0.11 -9.93 27.69
CA GLU A 249 -1.11 -10.21 28.73
C GLU A 249 -0.68 -9.69 30.11
N ASN A 250 0.60 -9.78 30.44
CA ASN A 250 1.14 -9.24 31.69
C ASN A 250 1.07 -7.71 31.72
N LEU A 251 1.32 -7.04 30.60
CA LEU A 251 1.16 -5.59 30.48
C LEU A 251 -0.30 -5.18 30.60
N VAL A 252 -1.22 -5.89 29.93
CA VAL A 252 -2.65 -5.66 30.03
C VAL A 252 -3.12 -5.72 31.48
N LYS A 253 -2.66 -6.72 32.25
CA LYS A 253 -2.96 -6.83 33.68
C LYS A 253 -2.30 -5.73 34.52
N LYS A 254 -1.05 -5.38 34.21
CA LYS A 254 -0.28 -4.35 34.95
C LYS A 254 -0.95 -2.98 34.89
N TYR A 255 -1.50 -2.61 33.73
CA TYR A 255 -2.12 -1.31 33.46
C TYR A 255 -3.66 -1.37 33.48
N ASP A 256 -4.25 -2.49 33.90
CA ASP A 256 -5.71 -2.71 33.94
C ASP A 256 -6.43 -2.34 32.63
N ILE A 257 -5.86 -2.74 31.49
CA ILE A 257 -6.35 -2.35 30.17
C ILE A 257 -7.58 -3.16 29.77
N HIS A 258 -8.70 -2.47 29.55
CA HIS A 258 -9.92 -3.07 29.01
C HIS A 258 -9.86 -3.20 27.48
N LEU A 259 -9.49 -4.39 26.99
CA LEU A 259 -9.41 -4.65 25.55
C LEU A 259 -10.78 -4.81 24.87
N ALA A 260 -11.73 -5.48 25.53
CA ALA A 260 -13.03 -5.80 24.95
C ALA A 260 -14.09 -4.77 25.31
N GLN A 261 -15.02 -4.53 24.38
CA GLN A 261 -16.25 -3.78 24.64
C GLN A 261 -17.21 -4.58 25.53
N ASN A 262 -18.03 -3.87 26.31
CA ASN A 262 -19.11 -4.47 27.10
C ASN A 262 -20.21 -5.09 26.23
N LYS A 263 -20.43 -4.53 25.03
CA LYS A 263 -21.40 -5.02 24.03
C LYS A 263 -20.64 -5.60 22.84
N LYS A 264 -21.23 -6.56 22.13
CA LYS A 264 -20.68 -7.16 20.89
C LYS A 264 -21.73 -7.17 19.77
N THR A 265 -22.60 -6.18 19.75
CA THR A 265 -23.80 -6.15 18.91
C THR A 265 -23.53 -5.59 17.53
N THR A 266 -22.72 -4.55 17.42
CA THR A 266 -22.39 -3.89 16.16
C THR A 266 -21.05 -4.38 15.60
N PHE A 267 -20.76 -4.01 14.34
CA PHE A 267 -19.42 -4.20 13.77
C PHE A 267 -18.37 -3.47 14.62
N LEU A 268 -18.62 -2.20 14.96
CA LEU A 268 -17.66 -1.40 15.71
C LEU A 268 -17.39 -1.99 17.11
N ASP A 269 -18.43 -2.55 17.75
CA ASP A 269 -18.30 -3.22 19.05
C ASP A 269 -17.35 -4.42 19.03
N LYS A 270 -17.26 -5.11 17.89
CA LYS A 270 -16.45 -6.33 17.74
C LYS A 270 -15.02 -6.04 17.35
N TRP A 271 -14.79 -4.95 16.62
CA TRP A 271 -13.52 -4.69 15.94
C TRP A 271 -12.65 -3.62 16.63
N TYR A 272 -13.21 -2.81 17.54
CA TYR A 272 -12.47 -1.77 18.25
C TYR A 272 -12.34 -2.06 19.74
N THR A 273 -11.17 -1.76 20.32
CA THR A 273 -10.95 -1.81 21.76
C THR A 273 -11.78 -0.77 22.51
N ALA A 274 -12.05 -0.98 23.80
CA ALA A 274 -12.85 -0.08 24.62
C ALA A 274 -12.37 1.37 24.50
N ASN A 275 -11.07 1.60 24.65
CA ASN A 275 -10.48 2.93 24.53
C ASN A 275 -10.66 3.55 23.13
N THR A 276 -10.32 2.79 22.06
CA THR A 276 -10.47 3.31 20.68
C THR A 276 -11.91 3.71 20.38
N ARG A 277 -12.89 3.01 20.97
CA ARG A 277 -14.30 3.36 20.82
C ARG A 277 -14.64 4.66 21.52
N LEU A 278 -14.13 4.88 22.74
CA LEU A 278 -14.33 6.14 23.46
C LEU A 278 -13.75 7.32 22.68
N GLU A 279 -12.57 7.14 22.07
CA GLU A 279 -11.98 8.15 21.19
C GLU A 279 -12.87 8.46 19.98
N ILE A 280 -13.35 7.42 19.28
CA ILE A 280 -14.25 7.59 18.12
C ILE A 280 -15.53 8.33 18.52
N ASP A 281 -16.17 7.92 19.62
CA ASP A 281 -17.42 8.51 20.12
C ASP A 281 -17.22 9.94 20.68
N TYR A 282 -15.99 10.31 21.06
CA TYR A 282 -15.66 11.68 21.47
C TYR A 282 -15.49 12.63 20.27
N ILE A 283 -14.96 12.11 19.16
CA ILE A 283 -14.69 12.91 17.96
C ILE A 283 -15.99 13.23 17.21
N PHE A 284 -16.82 12.21 16.96
CA PHE A 284 -17.99 12.23 16.07
C PHE A 284 -19.32 12.13 16.81
#